data_AF-P97856-F1
#
_entry.id   AF-P97856-F1
#
_cell.length_a   1.000
_cell.length_b   1.000
_cell.length_c   1.000
_cell.angle_alpha   90.00
_cell.angle_beta   90.00
_cell.angle_gamma   90.00
#
_symmetry.space_group_name_H-M   'P 1'
#
loop_
_entity.id
_entity.type
_entity.pdbx_description
1 polymer ?
#
loop_
_entity_poly.entity_id
_entity_poly.type
_entity_poly.pdbx_seq_one_letter_code
_entity_poly.pdbx_strand_id
1 'polypeptide(L)'
;CQLVRVGTADYGGASEQSDQQLDCALDLMRRLPPQQIEKNLSDLIDLVPSLCEDLLSSVDQPLKIARDKVVGKDYLLCDYNRDGDSYRSP
;
A
#
# COMPACT_ATOMS: atom_id res chain seq x y z
N CYS A 1 37.17 -30.03 -14.36
CA CYS A 1 35.76 -30.06 -14.79
C CYS A 1 34.90 -29.61 -13.62
N GLN A 2 34.60 -28.31 -13.55
CA GLN A 2 33.78 -27.74 -12.48
C GLN A 2 32.35 -28.27 -12.60
N LEU A 3 31.81 -28.72 -11.47
CA LEU A 3 30.41 -29.08 -11.30
C LEU A 3 29.53 -27.90 -11.68
N VAL A 4 28.76 -28.06 -12.76
CA VAL A 4 27.59 -27.23 -13.04
C VAL A 4 26.54 -27.62 -12.01
N ARG A 5 26.34 -26.76 -11.02
CA ARG A 5 25.25 -26.90 -10.05
C ARG A 5 23.97 -26.42 -10.74
N VAL A 6 23.37 -27.30 -11.57
CA VAL A 6 21.99 -27.12 -12.04
C VAL A 6 21.09 -27.41 -10.84
N GLY A 7 20.62 -26.36 -10.20
CA GLY A 7 19.77 -26.46 -9.02
C GLY A 7 19.04 -25.15 -8.80
N THR A 8 17.80 -25.10 -9.28
CA THR A 8 16.62 -24.31 -8.84
C THR A 8 15.64 -24.40 -10.02
N ALA A 9 14.79 -25.42 -10.09
CA ALA A 9 13.44 -25.39 -9.50
C ALA A 9 12.66 -24.13 -9.94
N ASP A 10 12.21 -24.13 -11.20
CA ASP A 10 11.16 -23.23 -11.74
C ASP A 10 9.78 -23.50 -11.09
N TYR A 11 9.67 -23.22 -9.80
CA TYR A 11 8.38 -23.10 -9.10
C TYR A 11 8.23 -21.66 -8.59
N GLY A 12 8.13 -20.69 -9.51
CA GLY A 12 8.06 -19.26 -9.17
C GLY A 12 7.35 -18.44 -10.24
N GLY A 13 6.15 -18.85 -10.66
CA GLY A 13 5.49 -18.28 -11.84
C GLY A 13 4.54 -17.11 -11.60
N ALA A 14 4.14 -16.82 -10.36
CA ALA A 14 3.07 -15.85 -10.09
C ALA A 14 3.33 -14.91 -8.91
N SER A 15 3.95 -15.36 -7.82
CA SER A 15 4.20 -14.53 -6.64
C SER A 15 5.31 -13.50 -6.87
N GLU A 16 6.42 -13.88 -7.52
CA GLU A 16 7.55 -12.98 -7.77
C GLU A 16 7.21 -11.78 -8.69
N GLN A 17 6.22 -11.94 -9.57
CA GLN A 17 5.77 -10.83 -10.43
C GLN A 17 4.99 -9.78 -9.63
N SER A 18 4.12 -10.21 -8.71
CA SER A 18 3.40 -9.29 -7.83
C SER A 18 4.33 -8.59 -6.85
N ASP A 19 5.32 -9.31 -6.30
CA ASP A 19 6.34 -8.71 -5.42
C ASP A 19 7.19 -7.67 -6.16
N GLN A 20 7.60 -7.93 -7.41
CA GLN A 20 8.31 -6.94 -8.22
C GLN A 20 7.43 -5.72 -8.56
N GLN A 21 6.15 -5.93 -8.84
CA GLN A 21 5.22 -4.84 -9.10
C GLN A 21 5.03 -3.97 -7.86
N LEU A 22 4.91 -4.59 -6.67
CA LEU A 22 4.83 -3.90 -5.39
C LEU A 22 6.10 -3.08 -5.12
N ASP A 23 7.29 -3.67 -5.26
CA ASP A 23 8.57 -2.96 -5.10
C ASP A 23 8.69 -1.76 -6.05
N CYS A 24 8.28 -1.94 -7.30
CA CYS A 24 8.28 -0.86 -8.29
C CYS A 24 7.29 0.25 -7.94
N ALA A 25 6.07 -0.09 -7.49
CA ALA A 25 5.07 0.88 -7.06
C ALA A 25 5.53 1.67 -5.82
N LEU A 26 6.16 1.00 -4.85
CA LEU A 26 6.74 1.64 -3.67
C LEU A 26 7.91 2.57 -4.05
N ASP A 27 8.79 2.17 -4.97
CA ASP A 27 9.87 3.04 -5.45
C ASP A 27 9.31 4.29 -6.16
N LEU A 28 8.22 4.13 -6.91
CA LEU A 28 7.53 5.23 -7.58
C LEU A 28 6.97 6.23 -6.56
N MET A 29 6.31 5.74 -5.51
CA MET A 29 5.77 6.57 -4.42
C MET A 29 6.87 7.31 -3.64
N ARG A 30 8.09 6.76 -3.57
CA ARG A 30 9.25 7.42 -2.94
C ARG A 30 9.88 8.51 -3.81
N ARG A 31 9.65 8.48 -5.13
CA ARG A 31 10.18 9.47 -6.08
C ARG A 31 9.19 10.60 -6.41
N LEU A 32 7.89 10.32 -6.33
CA LEU A 32 6.85 11.29 -6.64
C LEU A 32 6.73 12.37 -5.55
N PRO A 33 6.24 13.57 -5.91
CA PRO A 33 6.04 14.65 -4.96
C PRO A 33 5.02 14.24 -3.87
N PRO A 34 5.38 14.35 -2.57
CA PRO A 34 4.54 13.89 -1.46
C PRO A 34 3.23 14.69 -1.32
N GLN A 35 3.12 15.87 -1.96
CA GLN A 35 1.88 16.65 -1.96
C GLN A 35 0.73 15.97 -2.70
N GLN A 36 1.02 15.02 -3.58
CA GLN A 36 0.02 14.34 -4.42
C GLN A 36 -0.11 12.85 -4.07
N ILE A 37 0.35 12.44 -2.88
CA ILE A 37 0.40 11.02 -2.50
C ILE A 37 -0.97 10.32 -2.59
N GLU A 38 -2.06 11.00 -2.20
CA GLU A 38 -3.43 10.45 -2.30
C GLU A 38 -3.82 10.17 -3.76
N LYS A 39 -3.46 11.08 -4.67
CA LYS A 39 -3.73 10.93 -6.10
C LYS A 39 -2.87 9.83 -6.71
N ASN A 40 -1.57 9.84 -6.42
CA ASN A 40 -0.63 8.85 -6.95
C ASN A 40 -0.99 7.43 -6.50
N LEU A 41 -1.44 7.28 -5.24
CA LEU A 41 -1.92 6.01 -4.71
C LEU A 41 -3.20 5.56 -5.43
N SER A 42 -4.15 6.48 -5.66
CA SER A 42 -5.37 6.19 -6.41
C SER A 42 -5.06 5.75 -7.85
N ASP A 43 -4.17 6.47 -8.54
CA ASP A 43 -3.73 6.16 -9.90
C ASP A 43 -3.02 4.78 -9.96
N LEU A 44 -2.24 4.41 -8.93
CA LEU A 44 -1.60 3.09 -8.81
C LEU A 44 -2.62 1.96 -8.57
N ILE A 45 -3.62 2.20 -7.72
CA ILE A 45 -4.71 1.24 -7.47
C ILE A 45 -5.53 1.01 -8.73
N ASP A 46 -5.82 2.05 -9.51
CA ASP A 46 -6.53 1.94 -10.79
C ASP A 46 -5.72 1.16 -11.84
N LEU A 47 -4.39 1.31 -11.83
CA LEU A 47 -3.49 0.60 -12.74
C LEU A 47 -3.35 -0.88 -12.38
N VAL A 48 -3.22 -1.19 -11.09
CA VAL A 48 -3.00 -2.55 -10.57
C VAL A 48 -3.88 -2.80 -9.34
N PRO A 49 -5.17 -3.10 -9.53
CA PRO A 49 -6.12 -3.25 -8.42
C PRO A 49 -5.81 -4.46 -7.52
N SER A 50 -5.04 -5.43 -8.01
CA SER A 50 -4.60 -6.59 -7.24
C SER A 50 -3.63 -6.25 -6.11
N LEU A 51 -2.93 -5.10 -6.20
CA LEU A 51 -1.99 -4.65 -5.17
C LEU A 51 -2.60 -3.62 -4.22
N CYS A 52 -3.91 -3.36 -4.30
CA CYS A 52 -4.58 -2.33 -3.51
C CYS A 52 -4.35 -2.53 -2.00
N GLU A 53 -4.52 -3.74 -1.49
CA GLU A 53 -4.33 -4.05 -0.07
C GLU A 53 -2.86 -3.89 0.37
N ASP A 54 -1.91 -4.35 -0.44
CA ASP A 54 -0.48 -4.26 -0.16
C ASP A 54 -0.01 -2.80 -0.19
N LEU A 55 -0.50 -2.00 -1.13
CA LEU A 55 -0.18 -0.58 -1.25
C LEU A 55 -0.79 0.23 -0.11
N LEU A 56 -2.05 0.00 0.25
CA LEU A 56 -2.71 0.68 1.37
C LEU A 56 -2.05 0.35 2.72
N SER A 57 -1.51 -0.87 2.88
CA SER A 57 -0.79 -1.26 4.08
C SER A 57 0.67 -0.77 4.13
N SER A 58 1.30 -0.55 2.96
CA SER A 58 2.72 -0.18 2.86
C SER A 58 2.96 1.32 2.69
N VAL A 59 1.96 2.09 2.23
CA VAL A 59 2.09 3.52 1.94
C VAL A 59 1.36 4.35 3.00
N ASP A 60 2.13 5.11 3.79
CA ASP A 60 1.57 6.07 4.74
C ASP A 60 0.97 7.29 4.03
N GLN A 61 -0.28 7.61 4.37
CA GLN A 61 -0.98 8.81 3.94
C GLN A 61 -1.01 9.86 5.07
N PRO A 62 -1.02 11.17 4.75
CA PRO A 62 -1.14 12.21 5.76
C PRO A 62 -2.44 12.02 6.56
N LEU A 63 -2.29 11.85 7.87
CA LEU A 63 -3.42 11.61 8.78
C LEU A 63 -4.37 12.80 8.76
N LYS A 64 -5.64 12.52 8.52
CA LYS A 64 -6.71 13.53 8.60
C LYS A 64 -7.26 13.55 10.02
N ILE A 65 -7.62 14.72 10.51
CA ILE A 65 -8.28 14.86 11.82
C ILE A 65 -9.78 14.91 11.58
N ALA A 66 -10.52 14.03 12.24
CA ALA A 66 -11.97 14.09 12.33
C ALA A 66 -12.39 14.40 13.76
N ARG A 67 -13.58 14.96 13.92
CA ARG A 67 -14.12 15.31 15.23
C ARG A 67 -15.30 14.41 15.56
N ASP A 68 -15.22 13.73 16.70
CA ASP A 68 -16.32 12.94 17.20
C ASP A 68 -17.43 13.88 17.69
N LYS A 69 -18.65 13.68 17.17
CA LYS A 69 -19.83 14.45 17.55
C LYS A 69 -20.38 14.05 18.92
N VAL A 70 -20.05 12.85 19.42
CA VAL A 70 -20.52 12.34 20.71
C VAL A 70 -19.66 12.87 21.85
N VAL A 71 -18.34 12.68 21.76
CA VAL A 71 -17.40 13.06 22.83
C VAL A 71 -16.82 14.49 22.62
N GLY A 72 -16.94 15.05 21.42
CA GLY A 72 -16.45 16.40 21.09
C GLY A 72 -14.92 16.48 20.99
N LYS A 73 -14.24 15.33 20.88
CA LYS A 73 -12.79 15.22 20.76
C LYS A 73 -12.37 14.95 19.33
N ASP A 74 -11.19 15.43 19.00
CA ASP A 74 -10.56 15.21 17.72
C ASP A 74 -9.84 13.85 17.73
N TYR A 75 -10.01 13.06 16.67
CA TYR A 75 -9.38 11.76 16.47
C TYR A 75 -8.73 11.69 15.08
N LEU A 76 -7.68 10.87 14.98
CA LEU A 76 -6.92 10.69 13.75
C LEU A 76 -7.61 9.63 12.87
N LEU A 77 -7.81 9.96 11.61
CA LEU A 77 -8.25 9.06 10.57
C LEU A 77 -7.03 8.33 10.00
N CYS A 78 -7.02 7.01 10.14
CA CYS A 78 -6.04 6.11 9.54
C CYS A 78 -6.77 4.85 9.02
N ASP A 79 -6.17 4.13 8.07
CA ASP A 79 -6.75 2.88 7.56
C ASP A 79 -6.90 1.81 8.65
N TYR A 80 -6.10 1.87 9.72
CA TYR A 80 -6.26 1.00 10.90
C TYR A 80 -7.59 1.21 11.64
N ASN A 81 -8.15 2.42 11.60
CA ASN A 81 -9.41 2.76 12.27
C ASN A 81 -10.59 2.77 11.27
N ARG A 82 -10.36 2.35 10.01
CA ARG A 82 -11.32 2.41 8.92
C ARG A 82 -12.03 1.07 8.73
N ASP A 83 -13.35 1.10 8.77
CA ASP A 83 -14.23 -0.03 8.46
C ASP A 83 -15.16 0.42 7.32
N GLY A 84 -14.81 0.05 6.09
CA GLY A 84 -15.46 0.56 4.87
C GLY A 84 -15.27 2.08 4.69
N ASP A 85 -16.37 2.83 4.69
CA ASP A 85 -16.39 4.30 4.63
C ASP A 85 -16.53 4.96 6.02
N SER A 86 -16.53 4.17 7.09
CA SER A 86 -16.68 4.65 8.47
C SER A 86 -15.38 4.54 9.24
N TYR A 87 -15.16 5.49 10.16
CA TYR A 87 -13.99 5.49 11.04
C TYR A 87 -14.42 5.29 12.49
N ARG A 88 -13.78 4.34 13.21
CA ARG A 88 -14.00 4.14 14.64
C ARG A 88 -13.22 5.16 15.46
N SER A 89 -13.93 5.89 16.33
CA SER A 89 -13.31 6.67 17.40
C SER A 89 -12.75 5.72 18.47
N PRO A 90 -11.53 5.96 18.98
CA PRO A 90 -10.97 5.23 20.13
C PRO A 90 -11.66 5.58 21.46
#